data_AF-A0A5C6G8R6-F1
#
_entry.id   AF-A0A5C6G8R6-F1
#
_cell.length_a   1.000
_cell.length_b   1.000
_cell.length_c   1.000
_cell.angle_alpha   90.00
_cell.angle_beta   90.00
_cell.angle_gamma   90.00
#
_symmetry.space_group_name_H-M   'P 1'
#
loop_
_entity.id
_entity.type
_entity.pdbx_description
1 polymer ?
#
loop_
_entity_poly.entity_id
_entity_poly.type
_entity_poly.pdbx_seq_one_letter_code
_entity_poly.pdbx_strand_id
1 'polypeptide(L)'
;MEVEGKVIADSWGTTEYEKFLFLQESDLSGSFSHPARYFVDAPAYTSNADVVLLNNHIHRLDGNTAVRKDSADAAKDIFSDDHGSCPRADGYLHSAGITHLRLSYNHISALGIQKLLRISNGHIEDLACDSMPLLPKVGRHRREWPPSSNLHGILGAAHLFRPAFSSNLRVLRIHHSLVTNIPSLQMEGLPSLARLFLAETAILQRVSKAYPQTFIPDMNPRLLSLTLTCLPRRSCGPLISRLLQFLRLLAVQEREIQDASLNAATRRSPGVLQGLRHLRLEFEPDSEETFSTLEGIDPEALMNSGGKIFSFFENEKIEEQQASGWSRSSARQVSHSKRVERSGSVAVDETTSGSGRDNLETVAYDTDWNGSRISIPVWVGPSGLDAPEVLKEYRRLVLERHVREGVGPVTPAQILAGAPGKSFIFHIAWSAAVMPSELRSPARGELNGMRDVLDELKTYRLNGRANYMKHGKLAQSDGRLVALREPPNFWTGRLEVSAGSSQY
;
A
#
# COMPACT_ATOMS: atom_id res chain seq x y z
N MET A 1 19.00 8.08 6.26
CA MET A 1 18.49 7.80 7.63
C MET A 1 17.65 8.96 8.14
N GLU A 2 18.17 10.18 8.24
CA GLU A 2 17.44 11.30 8.86
C GLU A 2 16.20 11.79 8.10
N VAL A 3 16.23 11.77 6.76
CA VAL A 3 15.12 12.27 5.92
C VAL A 3 14.05 11.19 5.70
N GLU A 4 14.44 10.05 5.11
CA GLU A 4 13.50 9.03 4.62
C GLU A 4 13.55 7.71 5.41
N GLY A 5 14.39 7.61 6.44
CA GLY A 5 14.71 6.35 7.11
C GLY A 5 15.81 5.56 6.40
N LYS A 6 16.01 4.30 6.80
CA LYS A 6 16.94 3.34 6.19
C LYS A 6 16.38 1.93 6.34
N VAL A 7 16.41 1.15 5.26
CA VAL A 7 16.11 -0.29 5.34
C VAL A 7 17.38 -1.03 5.77
N ILE A 8 17.23 -1.89 6.78
CA ILE A 8 18.27 -2.79 7.27
C ILE A 8 17.82 -4.20 6.93
N ALA A 9 18.66 -4.93 6.20
CA ALA A 9 18.41 -6.33 5.92
C ALA A 9 19.04 -7.21 7.00
N ASP A 10 18.26 -8.16 7.51
CA ASP A 10 18.77 -9.20 8.40
C ASP A 10 19.47 -10.29 7.58
N SER A 11 20.24 -11.15 8.25
CA SER A 11 20.89 -12.31 7.63
C SER A 11 19.90 -13.43 7.31
N TRP A 12 18.71 -13.37 7.89
CA TRP A 12 17.69 -14.42 7.81
C TRP A 12 16.45 -13.97 7.02
N GLY A 13 15.63 -14.95 6.66
CA GLY A 13 14.38 -14.74 5.94
C GLY A 13 13.50 -15.99 6.00
N THR A 14 12.36 -15.92 5.34
CA THR A 14 11.48 -17.08 5.08
C THR A 14 11.07 -17.08 3.62
N THR A 15 10.65 -18.23 3.08
CA THR A 15 10.11 -18.29 1.72
C THR A 15 8.90 -17.36 1.53
N GLU A 16 8.10 -17.16 2.58
CA GLU A 16 6.90 -16.32 2.52
C GLU A 16 7.20 -14.82 2.63
N TYR A 17 8.22 -14.43 3.39
CA TYR A 17 8.58 -13.02 3.59
C TYR A 17 9.69 -12.53 2.66
N GLU A 18 10.56 -13.45 2.23
CA GLU A 18 11.94 -13.26 1.78
C GLU A 18 12.88 -12.84 2.91
N LYS A 19 14.04 -12.27 2.55
CA LYS A 19 14.98 -11.67 3.49
C LYS A 19 14.24 -10.70 4.42
N PHE A 20 14.45 -10.80 5.72
CA PHE A 20 13.80 -9.91 6.67
C PHE A 20 14.37 -8.51 6.55
N LEU A 21 13.48 -7.53 6.44
CA LEU A 21 13.82 -6.12 6.25
C LEU A 21 13.18 -5.30 7.38
N PHE A 22 14.01 -4.53 8.08
CA PHE A 22 13.59 -3.61 9.12
C PHE A 22 13.70 -2.17 8.62
N LEU A 23 12.68 -1.36 8.88
CA LEU A 23 12.76 0.07 8.64
C LEU A 23 13.26 0.77 9.90
N GLN A 24 14.47 1.34 9.81
CA GLN A 24 15.01 2.20 10.85
C GLN A 24 14.69 3.66 10.53
N GLU A 25 13.98 4.30 11.45
CA GLU A 25 13.54 5.70 11.34
C GLU A 25 14.22 6.54 12.42
N SER A 26 14.63 7.76 12.07
CA SER A 26 14.82 8.86 13.02
C SER A 26 13.47 9.47 13.40
N ASP A 27 13.41 10.26 14.47
CA ASP A 27 12.21 10.99 14.89
C ASP A 27 11.62 11.86 13.77
N LEU A 28 12.48 12.51 12.98
CA LEU A 28 12.07 13.35 11.84
C LEU A 28 11.54 12.52 10.67
N SER A 29 12.18 11.38 10.37
CA SER A 29 11.75 10.52 9.28
C SER A 29 10.47 9.74 9.61
N GLY A 30 10.29 9.32 10.87
CA GLY A 30 9.10 8.59 11.33
C GLY A 30 7.88 9.51 11.50
N SER A 31 8.10 10.80 11.76
CA SER A 31 7.05 11.82 11.78
C SER A 31 6.79 12.49 10.42
N PHE A 32 7.56 12.12 9.39
CA PHE A 32 7.47 12.69 8.03
C PHE A 32 7.63 14.22 7.98
N SER A 33 8.36 14.79 8.94
CA SER A 33 8.44 16.24 9.18
C SER A 33 9.80 16.85 8.86
N HIS A 34 10.74 16.07 8.30
CA HIS A 34 12.08 16.54 7.98
C HIS A 34 12.04 17.73 6.99
N PRO A 35 12.74 18.86 7.23
CA PRO A 35 12.70 20.04 6.36
C PRO A 35 13.17 19.76 4.93
N ALA A 36 14.13 18.86 4.78
CA ALA A 36 14.68 18.47 3.48
C ALA A 36 13.85 17.42 2.70
N ARG A 37 12.67 17.01 3.20
CA ARG A 37 11.88 15.92 2.58
C ARG A 37 11.40 16.22 1.16
N TYR A 38 11.34 17.49 0.78
CA TYR A 38 10.89 17.93 -0.54
C TYR A 38 12.04 18.19 -1.51
N PHE A 39 13.30 18.02 -1.11
CA PHE A 39 14.42 18.23 -2.03
C PHE A 39 14.71 16.96 -2.83
N VAL A 40 14.96 17.15 -4.12
CA VAL A 40 15.51 16.12 -5.01
C VAL A 40 16.91 15.79 -4.53
N ASP A 41 17.25 14.52 -4.58
CA ASP A 41 18.56 14.06 -4.15
C ASP A 41 19.66 14.65 -5.02
N ALA A 42 20.75 15.05 -4.37
CA ALA A 42 21.95 15.41 -5.11
C ALA A 42 22.50 14.15 -5.81
N PRO A 43 22.92 14.24 -7.08
CA PRO A 43 23.62 13.14 -7.74
C PRO A 43 24.87 12.77 -6.95
N ALA A 44 25.09 11.46 -6.77
CA ALA A 44 26.24 10.95 -6.04
C ALA A 44 27.50 11.05 -6.90
N TYR A 45 28.26 12.13 -6.73
CA TYR A 45 29.61 12.21 -7.31
C TYR A 45 30.57 11.41 -6.43
N THR A 46 30.89 10.19 -6.84
CA THR A 46 31.92 9.37 -6.17
C THR A 46 33.08 9.15 -7.13
N SER A 47 34.30 9.27 -6.63
CA SER A 47 35.53 9.05 -7.42
C SER A 47 35.87 7.56 -7.61
N ASN A 48 35.18 6.67 -6.88
CA ASN A 48 35.36 5.21 -6.95
C ASN A 48 34.06 4.54 -7.40
N ALA A 49 34.00 4.15 -8.67
CA ALA A 49 32.90 3.37 -9.24
C ALA A 49 32.64 2.04 -8.50
N ASP A 50 33.68 1.47 -7.86
CA ASP A 50 33.64 0.15 -7.23
C ASP A 50 33.03 0.15 -5.81
N VAL A 51 32.90 1.31 -5.15
CA VAL A 51 32.36 1.39 -3.77
C VAL A 51 30.81 1.33 -3.76
N VAL A 52 30.18 1.51 -4.92
CA VAL A 52 28.71 1.56 -5.06
C VAL A 52 28.08 0.15 -5.07
N LEU A 53 28.86 -0.91 -5.32
CA LEU A 53 28.34 -2.27 -5.56
C LEU A 53 28.17 -3.13 -4.29
N LEU A 54 28.66 -2.70 -3.13
CA LEU A 54 28.82 -3.61 -1.98
C LEU A 54 27.65 -3.64 -0.99
N ASN A 55 26.57 -2.91 -1.24
CA ASN A 55 25.45 -2.83 -0.32
C ASN A 55 24.15 -3.08 -1.09
N ASN A 56 23.29 -3.97 -0.56
CA ASN A 56 21.89 -4.15 -0.95
C ASN A 56 21.05 -2.88 -0.70
N HIS A 57 21.51 -1.72 -1.18
CA HIS A 57 20.80 -0.47 -1.07
C HIS A 57 19.68 -0.48 -2.11
N ILE A 58 18.49 -0.17 -1.63
CA ILE A 58 17.32 0.09 -2.48
C ILE A 58 17.71 1.20 -3.44
N HIS A 59 17.80 0.86 -4.73
CA HIS A 59 18.45 1.69 -5.72
C HIS A 59 17.51 2.82 -6.14
N ARG A 60 17.98 4.06 -6.03
CA ARG A 60 17.41 5.19 -6.78
C ARG A 60 17.96 5.13 -8.19
N LEU A 61 17.08 5.20 -9.18
CA LEU A 61 17.50 5.26 -10.58
C LEU A 61 18.08 6.66 -10.81
N ASP A 62 19.40 6.74 -10.90
CA ASP A 62 20.15 7.98 -11.16
C ASP A 62 20.59 8.10 -12.63
N GLY A 63 20.21 7.13 -13.47
CA GLY A 63 20.56 7.07 -14.89
C GLY A 63 22.01 6.66 -15.15
N ASN A 64 22.81 6.40 -14.12
CA ASN A 64 24.21 5.99 -14.26
C ASN A 64 24.38 4.46 -14.30
N THR A 65 23.33 3.72 -13.95
CA THR A 65 23.35 2.26 -14.02
C THR A 65 23.13 1.79 -15.45
N ALA A 66 24.09 1.02 -15.97
CA ALA A 66 23.97 0.42 -17.28
C ALA A 66 22.73 -0.49 -17.35
N VAL A 67 21.93 -0.35 -18.40
CA VAL A 67 20.76 -1.21 -18.63
C VAL A 67 21.21 -2.66 -18.70
N ARG A 68 20.62 -3.51 -17.86
CA ARG A 68 20.89 -4.95 -17.86
C ARG A 68 20.47 -5.53 -19.21
N LYS A 69 21.39 -6.17 -19.92
CA LYS A 69 21.07 -6.96 -21.10
C LYS A 69 20.23 -8.16 -20.69
N ASP A 70 19.09 -8.37 -21.32
CA ASP A 70 18.09 -9.40 -21.04
C ASP A 70 18.16 -10.60 -22.01
N SER A 71 19.25 -10.71 -22.80
CA SER A 71 19.47 -11.82 -23.70
C SER A 71 19.90 -13.10 -22.98
N ALA A 72 19.54 -14.26 -23.53
CA ALA A 72 19.95 -15.56 -23.00
C ALA A 72 21.50 -15.70 -22.96
N ASP A 73 22.20 -15.11 -23.92
CA ASP A 73 23.66 -15.10 -23.96
C ASP A 73 24.25 -14.24 -22.83
N ALA A 74 23.67 -13.07 -22.54
CA ALA A 74 24.13 -12.23 -21.42
C ALA A 74 23.91 -12.91 -20.06
N ALA A 75 22.79 -13.64 -19.90
CA ALA A 75 22.55 -14.46 -18.72
C ALA A 75 23.58 -15.59 -18.62
N LYS A 76 23.82 -16.31 -19.72
CA LYS A 76 24.81 -17.40 -19.78
C LYS A 76 26.21 -16.91 -19.43
N ASP A 77 26.63 -15.78 -19.97
CA ASP A 77 27.95 -15.20 -19.70
C ASP A 77 28.13 -14.88 -18.21
N ILE A 78 27.09 -14.38 -17.55
CA ILE A 78 27.10 -14.06 -16.11
C ILE A 78 27.12 -15.33 -15.24
N PHE A 79 26.41 -16.38 -15.65
CA PHE A 79 26.41 -17.67 -14.93
C PHE A 79 27.61 -18.57 -15.27
N SER A 80 28.38 -18.25 -16.32
CA SER A 80 29.56 -19.01 -16.75
C SER A 80 30.88 -18.41 -16.24
N ASP A 81 30.85 -17.22 -15.63
CA ASP A 81 32.03 -16.52 -15.12
C ASP A 81 32.50 -17.19 -13.81
N ASP A 82 33.38 -18.20 -13.94
CA ASP A 82 33.90 -19.08 -12.88
C ASP A 82 34.94 -18.41 -11.95
N HIS A 83 34.94 -17.07 -11.88
CA HIS A 83 35.86 -16.30 -11.05
C HIS A 83 35.24 -15.95 -9.69
N GLY A 84 35.09 -16.97 -8.83
CA GLY A 84 35.26 -16.92 -7.36
C GLY A 84 34.61 -15.83 -6.51
N SER A 85 33.78 -14.95 -7.06
CA SER A 85 33.11 -13.86 -6.35
C SER A 85 31.64 -13.85 -6.75
N CYS A 86 30.82 -14.33 -5.82
CA CYS A 86 29.38 -14.53 -5.90
C CYS A 86 28.45 -13.28 -6.00
N PRO A 87 28.87 -11.99 -6.09
CA PRO A 87 27.90 -10.87 -6.16
C PRO A 87 27.14 -10.71 -7.49
N ARG A 88 27.66 -11.22 -8.62
CA ARG A 88 27.10 -10.95 -9.96
C ARG A 88 25.86 -11.79 -10.29
N ALA A 89 25.82 -13.04 -9.83
CA ALA A 89 24.68 -13.94 -10.01
C ALA A 89 23.46 -13.50 -9.19
N ASP A 90 23.69 -12.98 -7.97
CA ASP A 90 22.62 -12.43 -7.12
C ASP A 90 21.92 -11.25 -7.79
N GLY A 91 22.64 -10.39 -8.51
CA GLY A 91 22.04 -9.29 -9.29
C GLY A 91 21.08 -9.75 -10.41
N TYR A 92 21.19 -10.99 -10.86
CA TYR A 92 20.27 -11.60 -11.82
C TYR A 92 19.03 -12.23 -11.17
N LEU A 93 19.15 -12.65 -9.90
CA LEU A 93 18.05 -13.18 -9.09
C LEU A 93 17.08 -12.08 -8.62
N HIS A 94 17.52 -10.82 -8.61
CA HIS A 94 16.67 -9.68 -8.27
C HIS A 94 16.08 -9.04 -9.54
N SER A 95 14.85 -8.54 -9.43
CA SER A 95 14.19 -7.83 -10.52
C SER A 95 14.88 -6.49 -10.78
N ALA A 96 15.84 -6.47 -11.70
CA ALA A 96 16.39 -5.25 -12.27
C ALA A 96 15.72 -5.02 -13.63
N GLY A 97 14.75 -4.08 -13.69
CA GLY A 97 14.19 -3.60 -14.96
C GLY A 97 12.68 -3.43 -15.00
N ILE A 98 11.91 -4.06 -14.11
CA ILE A 98 10.45 -3.84 -14.05
C ILE A 98 10.20 -2.50 -13.34
N THR A 99 9.90 -1.48 -14.13
CA THR A 99 9.53 -0.14 -13.64
C THR A 99 8.01 0.09 -13.66
N HIS A 100 7.29 -0.57 -14.57
CA HIS A 100 5.84 -0.44 -14.71
C HIS A 100 5.19 -1.80 -14.54
N LEU A 101 4.29 -1.93 -13.56
CA LEU A 101 3.65 -3.21 -13.26
C LEU A 101 2.15 -3.04 -12.99
N ARG A 102 1.34 -3.75 -13.78
CA ARG A 102 -0.11 -3.76 -13.65
C ARG A 102 -0.59 -5.15 -13.23
N LEU A 103 -1.12 -5.21 -12.02
CA LEU A 103 -1.58 -6.39 -11.28
C LEU A 103 -3.08 -6.29 -10.95
N SER A 104 -3.83 -5.50 -11.71
CA SER A 104 -5.28 -5.42 -11.59
C SER A 104 -5.94 -6.74 -12.04
N TYR A 105 -7.11 -7.08 -11.49
CA TYR A 105 -7.89 -8.28 -11.86
C TYR A 105 -7.17 -9.62 -11.66
N ASN A 106 -6.31 -9.71 -10.66
CA ASN A 106 -5.73 -10.99 -10.24
C ASN A 106 -6.18 -11.39 -8.83
N HIS A 107 -5.55 -12.44 -8.31
CA HIS A 107 -5.84 -12.99 -7.00
C HIS A 107 -4.64 -12.94 -6.05
N ILE A 108 -3.69 -12.05 -6.34
CA ILE A 108 -2.54 -11.81 -5.48
C ILE A 108 -3.04 -11.13 -4.21
N SER A 109 -2.67 -11.67 -3.05
CA SER A 109 -3.09 -11.09 -1.77
C SER A 109 -2.31 -9.81 -1.46
N ALA A 110 -2.81 -9.01 -0.52
CA ALA A 110 -2.11 -7.84 -0.01
C ALA A 110 -0.70 -8.20 0.48
N LEU A 111 -0.55 -9.33 1.18
CA LEU A 111 0.77 -9.84 1.61
C LEU A 111 1.69 -10.16 0.42
N GLY A 112 1.13 -10.67 -0.68
CA GLY A 112 1.86 -10.88 -1.93
C GLY A 112 2.34 -9.58 -2.57
N ILE A 113 1.50 -8.54 -2.60
CA ILE A 113 1.90 -7.20 -3.07
C ILE A 113 2.97 -6.60 -2.16
N GLN A 114 2.86 -6.78 -0.85
CA GLN A 114 3.88 -6.34 0.11
C GLN A 114 5.22 -7.05 -0.14
N LYS A 115 5.20 -8.37 -0.39
CA LYS A 115 6.41 -9.14 -0.78
C LYS A 115 6.99 -8.62 -2.08
N LEU A 116 6.16 -8.39 -3.10
CA LEU A 116 6.57 -7.83 -4.39
C LEU A 116 7.31 -6.50 -4.21
N LEU A 117 6.76 -5.58 -3.42
CA LEU A 117 7.40 -4.28 -3.17
C LEU A 117 8.77 -4.45 -2.51
N ARG A 118 8.93 -5.38 -1.56
CA ARG A 118 10.22 -5.66 -0.92
C ARG A 118 11.26 -6.20 -1.90
N ILE A 119 10.89 -7.14 -2.78
CA ILE A 119 11.82 -7.73 -3.76
C ILE A 119 12.10 -6.83 -4.97
N SER A 120 11.26 -5.82 -5.20
CA SER A 120 11.43 -4.88 -6.31
C SER A 120 12.62 -3.93 -6.13
N ASN A 121 13.20 -3.86 -4.94
CA ASN A 121 14.34 -3.00 -4.59
C ASN A 121 14.16 -1.53 -5.00
N GLY A 122 12.91 -1.04 -5.00
CA GLY A 122 12.56 0.35 -5.30
C GLY A 122 12.49 0.69 -6.78
N HIS A 123 12.66 -0.27 -7.71
CA HIS A 123 12.66 -0.01 -9.15
C HIS A 123 11.29 0.35 -9.74
N ILE A 124 10.19 0.04 -9.03
CA ILE A 124 8.84 0.31 -9.54
C ILE A 124 8.55 1.81 -9.52
N GLU A 125 8.21 2.35 -10.68
CA GLU A 125 7.78 3.72 -10.93
C GLU A 125 6.25 3.85 -11.05
N ASP A 126 5.60 2.88 -11.71
CA ASP A 126 4.14 2.77 -11.86
C ASP A 126 3.67 1.41 -11.34
N LEU A 127 2.84 1.42 -10.31
CA LEU A 127 2.18 0.24 -9.77
C LEU A 127 0.66 0.39 -9.84
N ALA A 128 0.00 -0.58 -10.50
CA ALA A 128 -1.46 -0.71 -10.46
C ALA A 128 -1.88 -2.05 -9.84
N CYS A 129 -2.71 -2.01 -8.80
CA CYS A 129 -3.36 -3.17 -8.21
C CYS A 129 -4.70 -2.76 -7.59
N ASP A 130 -5.79 -2.98 -8.32
CA ASP A 130 -7.10 -2.39 -8.02
C ASP A 130 -7.75 -3.01 -6.78
N SER A 131 -7.69 -4.33 -6.69
CA SER A 131 -8.29 -5.07 -5.59
C SER A 131 -7.42 -6.29 -5.31
N MET A 132 -7.25 -6.57 -4.02
CA MET A 132 -6.42 -7.67 -3.53
C MET A 132 -7.07 -8.25 -2.28
N PRO A 133 -7.23 -9.58 -2.17
CA PRO A 133 -7.61 -10.21 -0.91
C PRO A 133 -6.59 -9.85 0.18
N LEU A 134 -7.05 -9.48 1.37
CA LEU A 134 -6.17 -9.12 2.49
C LEU A 134 -5.22 -10.28 2.82
N LEU A 135 -5.75 -11.51 2.80
CA LEU A 135 -5.05 -12.75 3.09
C LEU A 135 -5.03 -13.69 1.88
N PRO A 136 -4.05 -14.61 1.79
CA PRO A 136 -4.03 -15.64 0.76
C PRO A 136 -5.32 -16.49 0.76
N LYS A 137 -5.70 -17.00 -0.42
CA LYS A 137 -6.91 -17.85 -0.58
C LYS A 137 -6.81 -19.20 0.13
N VAL A 138 -5.63 -19.59 0.60
CA VAL A 138 -5.39 -20.84 1.32
C VAL A 138 -4.74 -20.48 2.65
N GLY A 139 -5.14 -21.15 3.73
CA GLY A 139 -4.54 -20.96 5.05
C GLY A 139 -5.51 -21.35 6.16
N ARG A 140 -4.97 -21.60 7.36
CA ARG A 140 -5.77 -22.03 8.53
C ARG A 140 -6.76 -20.97 9.01
N HIS A 141 -6.41 -19.70 8.82
CA HIS A 141 -7.23 -18.53 9.20
C HIS A 141 -8.67 -18.57 8.66
N ARG A 142 -8.91 -19.22 7.51
CA ARG A 142 -10.25 -19.30 6.89
C ARG A 142 -11.28 -20.01 7.75
N ARG A 143 -10.86 -20.92 8.64
CA ARG A 143 -11.75 -21.62 9.55
C ARG A 143 -12.22 -20.74 10.71
N GLU A 144 -11.52 -19.64 10.94
CA GLU A 144 -11.77 -18.70 12.04
C GLU A 144 -12.58 -17.48 11.60
N TRP A 145 -12.67 -17.23 10.30
CA TRP A 145 -13.51 -16.19 9.74
C TRP A 145 -14.95 -16.69 9.55
N PRO A 146 -15.95 -15.78 9.54
CA PRO A 146 -17.32 -16.13 9.15
C PRO A 146 -17.34 -16.86 7.79
N PRO A 147 -18.22 -17.86 7.60
CA PRO A 147 -18.33 -18.60 6.35
C PRO A 147 -18.55 -17.67 5.14
N SER A 148 -17.93 -18.01 4.01
CA SER A 148 -18.00 -17.23 2.76
C SER A 148 -17.59 -15.74 2.89
N SER A 149 -16.88 -15.37 3.96
CA SER A 149 -16.39 -14.00 4.14
C SER A 149 -14.96 -13.83 3.61
N ASN A 150 -14.69 -12.67 3.05
CA ASN A 150 -13.36 -12.26 2.63
C ASN A 150 -13.22 -10.73 2.76
N LEU A 151 -12.01 -10.28 3.09
CA LEU A 151 -11.66 -8.87 3.10
C LEU A 151 -10.76 -8.57 1.93
N HIS A 152 -11.03 -7.46 1.25
CA HIS A 152 -10.17 -6.92 0.20
C HIS A 152 -9.58 -5.59 0.63
N GLY A 153 -8.36 -5.34 0.18
CA GLY A 153 -7.60 -4.15 0.45
C GLY A 153 -6.24 -4.43 1.05
N ILE A 154 -5.48 -3.36 1.18
CA ILE A 154 -4.15 -3.32 1.77
C ILE A 154 -4.19 -2.54 3.08
N LEU A 155 -3.74 -3.17 4.18
CA LEU A 155 -3.74 -2.60 5.53
C LEU A 155 -2.31 -2.66 6.10
N GLY A 156 -1.92 -1.66 6.88
CA GLY A 156 -0.61 -1.62 7.55
C GLY A 156 0.62 -1.49 6.63
N ALA A 157 0.43 -1.41 5.31
CA ALA A 157 1.52 -1.42 4.33
C ALA A 157 2.07 -0.05 3.96
N ALA A 158 1.58 1.04 4.58
CA ALA A 158 1.97 2.41 4.24
C ALA A 158 3.50 2.62 4.21
N HIS A 159 4.21 1.96 5.12
CA HIS A 159 5.67 1.98 5.23
C HIS A 159 6.40 1.48 3.96
N LEU A 160 5.81 0.57 3.17
CA LEU A 160 6.41 0.04 1.94
C LEU A 160 6.32 1.03 0.78
N PHE A 161 5.41 2.00 0.86
CA PHE A 161 5.31 3.06 -0.15
C PHE A 161 6.23 4.24 0.16
N ARG A 162 6.95 4.21 1.29
CA ARG A 162 7.96 5.22 1.59
C ARG A 162 9.12 5.15 0.59
N PRO A 163 9.81 6.28 0.32
CA PRO A 163 11.01 6.28 -0.53
C PRO A 163 12.09 5.28 -0.10
N ALA A 164 12.15 4.92 1.18
CA ALA A 164 13.06 3.90 1.68
C ALA A 164 12.85 2.52 1.03
N PHE A 165 11.62 2.17 0.61
CA PHE A 165 11.28 0.92 -0.07
C PHE A 165 10.91 1.12 -1.54
N SER A 166 10.15 2.18 -1.82
CA SER A 166 9.60 2.53 -3.13
C SER A 166 10.21 3.85 -3.61
N SER A 167 11.53 3.85 -3.79
CA SER A 167 12.35 5.04 -4.07
C SER A 167 11.98 5.76 -5.36
N ASN A 168 11.58 5.01 -6.40
CA ASN A 168 11.26 5.54 -7.71
C ASN A 168 9.74 5.63 -7.99
N LEU A 169 8.88 5.24 -7.04
CA LEU A 169 7.44 5.19 -7.23
C LEU A 169 6.85 6.60 -7.44
N ARG A 170 6.18 6.79 -8.57
CA ARG A 170 5.57 8.07 -9.01
C ARG A 170 4.07 7.94 -9.25
N VAL A 171 3.62 6.79 -9.72
CA VAL A 171 2.21 6.52 -10.03
C VAL A 171 1.76 5.30 -9.25
N LEU A 172 0.67 5.45 -8.50
CA LEU A 172 0.11 4.37 -7.70
C LEU A 172 -1.39 4.28 -7.94
N ARG A 173 -1.87 3.13 -8.40
CA ARG A 173 -3.29 2.77 -8.42
C ARG A 173 -3.51 1.62 -7.45
N ILE A 174 -4.28 1.87 -6.40
CA ILE A 174 -4.43 0.91 -5.30
C ILE A 174 -5.78 1.01 -4.61
N HIS A 175 -6.16 -0.03 -3.89
CA HIS A 175 -7.38 -0.06 -3.07
C HIS A 175 -7.42 1.10 -2.05
N HIS A 176 -8.59 1.73 -1.88
CA HIS A 176 -8.76 2.90 -1.02
C HIS A 176 -8.40 2.68 0.46
N SER A 177 -8.37 1.42 0.91
CA SER A 177 -7.97 1.05 2.27
C SER A 177 -6.56 1.52 2.66
N LEU A 178 -5.66 1.76 1.70
CA LEU A 178 -4.32 2.29 1.98
C LEU A 178 -4.39 3.64 2.72
N VAL A 179 -5.34 4.49 2.32
CA VAL A 179 -5.56 5.83 2.88
C VAL A 179 -6.62 5.83 3.97
N THR A 180 -7.66 5.01 3.81
CA THR A 180 -8.86 5.07 4.65
C THR A 180 -8.82 4.07 5.81
N ASN A 181 -7.97 3.05 5.75
CA ASN A 181 -7.97 1.87 6.64
C ASN A 181 -9.30 1.10 6.66
N ILE A 182 -10.19 1.34 5.69
CA ILE A 182 -11.46 0.62 5.56
C ILE A 182 -11.27 -0.45 4.46
N PRO A 183 -11.27 -1.74 4.80
CA PRO A 183 -11.26 -2.80 3.79
C PRO A 183 -12.65 -2.99 3.19
N SER A 184 -12.70 -3.61 2.02
CA SER A 184 -13.96 -4.01 1.38
C SER A 184 -14.37 -5.40 1.83
N LEU A 185 -15.57 -5.52 2.41
CA LEU A 185 -16.12 -6.80 2.86
C LEU A 185 -16.88 -7.50 1.72
N GLN A 186 -16.45 -8.71 1.39
CA GLN A 186 -17.18 -9.64 0.55
C GLN A 186 -17.74 -10.74 1.42
N MET A 187 -19.07 -10.92 1.43
CA MET A 187 -19.70 -12.01 2.16
C MET A 187 -21.01 -12.40 1.47
N GLU A 188 -21.18 -13.71 1.22
CA GLU A 188 -22.42 -14.23 0.65
C GLU A 188 -23.57 -14.09 1.65
N GLY A 189 -24.77 -13.82 1.15
CA GLY A 189 -25.98 -13.68 1.97
C GLY A 189 -26.16 -12.31 2.65
N LEU A 190 -25.22 -11.38 2.54
CA LEU A 190 -25.41 -9.99 2.99
C LEU A 190 -25.61 -8.99 1.83
N PRO A 191 -26.61 -8.09 1.94
CA PRO A 191 -26.76 -6.96 1.02
C PRO A 191 -25.50 -6.10 0.94
N SER A 192 -25.23 -5.48 -0.22
CA SER A 192 -24.06 -4.61 -0.43
C SER A 192 -23.96 -3.50 0.60
N LEU A 193 -25.06 -2.80 0.88
CA LEU A 193 -25.09 -1.71 1.86
C LEU A 193 -24.76 -2.19 3.29
N ALA A 194 -25.21 -3.40 3.65
CA ALA A 194 -24.87 -4.02 4.94
C ALA A 194 -23.37 -4.35 5.04
N ARG A 195 -22.76 -4.81 3.94
CA ARG A 195 -21.31 -5.08 3.89
C ARG A 195 -20.50 -3.79 4.09
N LEU A 196 -20.91 -2.70 3.44
CA LEU A 196 -20.30 -1.38 3.62
C LEU A 196 -20.42 -0.88 5.06
N PHE A 197 -21.63 -0.99 5.63
CA PHE A 197 -21.87 -0.59 7.02
C PHE A 197 -20.99 -1.36 8.00
N LEU A 198 -20.87 -2.69 7.85
CA LEU A 198 -20.05 -3.54 8.71
C LEU A 198 -18.55 -3.27 8.57
N ALA A 199 -18.10 -2.96 7.35
CA ALA A 199 -16.71 -2.56 7.12
C ALA A 199 -16.34 -1.31 7.93
N GLU A 200 -17.22 -0.31 7.97
CA GLU A 200 -16.97 0.96 8.68
C GLU A 200 -17.25 0.89 10.20
N THR A 201 -18.13 0.01 10.67
CA THR A 201 -18.56 -0.02 12.08
C THR A 201 -17.90 -1.13 12.90
N ALA A 202 -17.83 -2.35 12.38
CA ALA A 202 -17.32 -3.50 13.11
C ALA A 202 -15.83 -3.76 12.81
N ILE A 203 -15.46 -3.74 11.52
CA ILE A 203 -14.11 -4.11 11.08
C ILE A 203 -13.14 -2.93 11.28
N LEU A 204 -13.52 -1.70 10.89
CA LEU A 204 -12.66 -0.52 11.01
C LEU A 204 -12.17 -0.28 12.44
N GLN A 205 -12.99 -0.57 13.47
CA GLN A 205 -12.58 -0.41 14.86
C GLN A 205 -11.39 -1.33 15.21
N ARG A 206 -11.42 -2.58 14.74
CA ARG A 206 -10.33 -3.55 14.93
C ARG A 206 -9.12 -3.18 14.09
N VAL A 207 -9.34 -2.77 12.83
CA VAL A 207 -8.28 -2.31 11.94
C VAL A 207 -7.55 -1.10 12.51
N SER A 208 -8.27 -0.12 13.07
CA SER A 208 -7.67 1.08 13.65
C SER A 208 -6.79 0.77 14.86
N LYS A 209 -7.08 -0.32 15.58
CA LYS A 209 -6.25 -0.81 16.70
C LYS A 209 -5.06 -1.64 16.23
N ALA A 210 -5.21 -2.42 15.17
CA ALA A 210 -4.13 -3.27 14.62
C ALA A 210 -3.16 -2.51 13.70
N TYR A 211 -3.65 -1.48 13.03
CA TYR A 211 -2.95 -0.70 12.02
C TYR A 211 -3.29 0.80 12.17
N PRO A 212 -2.89 1.45 13.28
CA PRO A 212 -3.23 2.86 13.55
C PRO A 212 -2.70 3.85 12.51
N GLN A 213 -1.64 3.50 11.78
CA GLN A 213 -1.03 4.36 10.76
C GLN A 213 -1.68 4.12 9.39
N THR A 214 -2.10 5.20 8.73
CA THR A 214 -2.61 5.24 7.35
C THR A 214 -1.59 5.91 6.44
N PHE A 215 -1.67 5.67 5.12
CA PHE A 215 -0.84 6.42 4.19
C PHE A 215 -1.24 7.90 4.16
N ILE A 216 -0.24 8.78 4.29
CA ILE A 216 -0.38 10.22 4.11
C ILE A 216 0.55 10.69 2.99
N PRO A 217 0.25 11.82 2.31
CA PRO A 217 1.04 12.27 1.17
C PRO A 217 2.54 12.44 1.48
N ASP A 218 2.88 12.92 2.68
CA ASP A 218 4.27 13.18 3.08
C ASP A 218 5.07 11.91 3.42
N MET A 219 4.43 10.74 3.49
CA MET A 219 5.16 9.48 3.55
C MET A 219 5.96 9.23 2.29
N ASN A 220 5.51 9.74 1.14
CA ASN A 220 6.24 9.70 -0.12
C ASN A 220 5.97 10.96 -0.96
N PRO A 221 6.76 12.03 -0.77
CA PRO A 221 6.66 13.26 -1.55
C PRO A 221 7.06 13.12 -3.04
N ARG A 222 7.45 11.92 -3.49
CA ARG A 222 7.77 11.64 -4.90
C ARG A 222 6.58 11.11 -5.68
N LEU A 223 5.53 10.68 -4.97
CA LEU A 223 4.31 10.22 -5.60
C LEU A 223 3.61 11.41 -6.27
N LEU A 224 3.43 11.34 -7.59
CA LEU A 224 2.82 12.39 -8.40
C LEU A 224 1.33 12.13 -8.65
N SER A 225 0.97 10.87 -8.85
CA SER A 225 -0.39 10.42 -9.13
C SER A 225 -0.81 9.26 -8.24
N LEU A 226 -2.01 9.37 -7.65
CA LEU A 226 -2.63 8.35 -6.83
C LEU A 226 -4.06 8.10 -7.32
N THR A 227 -4.36 6.85 -7.64
CA THR A 227 -5.73 6.41 -7.93
C THR A 227 -6.21 5.50 -6.80
N LEU A 228 -7.25 5.93 -6.09
CA LEU A 228 -7.93 5.14 -5.08
C LEU A 228 -9.11 4.40 -5.73
N THR A 229 -9.05 3.07 -5.65
CA THR A 229 -10.01 2.17 -6.29
C THR A 229 -10.94 1.52 -5.26
N CYS A 230 -12.02 0.92 -5.77
CA CYS A 230 -13.05 0.23 -4.98
C CYS A 230 -13.71 1.14 -3.92
N LEU A 231 -13.87 2.43 -4.20
CA LEU A 231 -14.49 3.35 -3.23
C LEU A 231 -16.00 3.09 -3.13
N PRO A 232 -16.52 2.87 -1.92
CA PRO A 232 -17.97 2.78 -1.72
C PRO A 232 -18.70 4.09 -2.06
N ARG A 233 -19.88 4.02 -2.72
CA ARG A 233 -20.73 5.20 -2.93
C ARG A 233 -21.34 5.73 -1.63
N ARG A 234 -21.61 4.83 -0.69
CA ARG A 234 -22.35 5.09 0.55
C ARG A 234 -21.43 4.92 1.76
N SER A 235 -21.62 5.76 2.77
CA SER A 235 -20.83 5.70 4.01
C SER A 235 -21.63 6.08 5.24
N CYS A 236 -21.32 5.49 6.39
CA CYS A 236 -21.84 5.94 7.69
C CYS A 236 -21.03 7.12 8.29
N GLY A 237 -19.97 7.59 7.62
CA GLY A 237 -19.20 8.76 8.00
C GLY A 237 -17.68 8.57 7.99
N PRO A 238 -17.12 7.50 8.59
CA PRO A 238 -15.67 7.28 8.63
C PRO A 238 -14.97 7.39 7.28
N LEU A 239 -15.52 6.79 6.21
CA LEU A 239 -14.94 6.89 4.86
C LEU A 239 -14.85 8.34 4.40
N ILE A 240 -15.96 9.09 4.53
CA ILE A 240 -16.02 10.51 4.17
C ILE A 240 -14.96 11.29 4.97
N SER A 241 -14.95 11.13 6.29
CA SER A 241 -14.00 11.83 7.16
C SER A 241 -12.54 11.56 6.79
N ARG A 242 -12.20 10.31 6.45
CA ARG A 242 -10.83 9.93 6.03
C ARG A 242 -10.45 10.54 4.68
N LEU A 243 -11.35 10.53 3.70
CA LEU A 243 -11.11 11.14 2.39
C LEU A 243 -10.96 12.67 2.50
N LEU A 244 -11.82 13.33 3.28
CA LEU A 244 -11.72 14.76 3.54
C LEU A 244 -10.41 15.11 4.26
N GLN A 245 -10.01 14.31 5.24
CA GLN A 245 -8.73 14.50 5.91
C GLN A 245 -7.56 14.33 4.95
N PHE A 246 -7.60 13.35 4.05
CA PHE A 246 -6.56 13.17 3.04
C PHE A 246 -6.46 14.38 2.10
N LEU A 247 -7.59 14.94 1.63
CA LEU A 247 -7.61 16.17 0.83
C LEU A 247 -7.01 17.37 1.56
N ARG A 248 -7.20 17.47 2.88
CA ARG A 248 -6.55 18.50 3.71
C ARG A 248 -5.04 18.30 3.75
N LEU A 249 -4.58 17.07 3.96
CA LEU A 249 -3.15 16.75 3.97
C LEU A 249 -2.50 17.05 2.61
N LEU A 250 -3.22 16.85 1.50
CA LEU A 250 -2.74 17.25 0.18
C LEU A 250 -2.57 18.77 0.03
N ALA A 251 -3.50 19.56 0.56
CA ALA A 251 -3.39 21.01 0.56
C ALA A 251 -2.20 21.48 1.43
N VAL A 252 -1.96 20.81 2.56
CA VAL A 252 -0.81 21.07 3.44
C VAL A 252 0.50 20.76 2.71
N GLN A 253 0.65 19.57 2.15
CA GLN A 253 1.85 19.18 1.39
C GLN A 253 2.13 20.14 0.23
N GLU A 254 1.12 20.47 -0.56
CA GLU A 254 1.26 21.40 -1.69
C GLU A 254 1.83 22.76 -1.24
N ARG A 255 1.31 23.29 -0.15
CA ARG A 255 1.77 24.55 0.40
C ARG A 255 3.19 24.46 0.95
N GLU A 256 3.51 23.43 1.72
CA GLU A 256 4.85 23.29 2.28
C GLU A 256 5.92 23.11 1.18
N ILE A 257 5.56 22.46 0.07
CA ILE A 257 6.39 22.37 -1.14
C ILE A 257 6.57 23.75 -1.79
N GLN A 258 5.51 24.55 -1.89
CA GLN A 258 5.61 25.93 -2.39
C GLN A 258 6.53 26.78 -1.52
N ASP A 259 6.38 26.70 -0.20
CA ASP A 259 7.22 27.42 0.77
C ASP A 259 8.70 26.96 0.66
N ALA A 260 8.94 25.65 0.52
CA ALA A 260 10.29 25.10 0.29
C ALA A 260 10.89 25.58 -1.04
N SER A 261 10.08 25.66 -2.11
CA SER A 261 10.51 26.15 -3.42
C SER A 261 10.89 27.63 -3.40
N LEU A 262 10.16 28.46 -2.66
CA LEU A 262 10.48 29.88 -2.51
C LEU A 262 11.82 30.08 -1.78
N ASN A 263 12.06 29.28 -0.73
CA ASN A 263 13.30 29.31 0.03
C ASN A 263 14.50 28.74 -0.77
N ALA A 264 14.23 27.86 -1.73
CA ALA A 264 15.21 27.25 -2.61
C ALA A 264 15.44 28.05 -3.91
N ALA A 265 14.99 29.29 -4.07
CA ALA A 265 15.05 30.01 -5.35
C ALA A 265 16.47 30.43 -5.85
N THR A 266 17.56 29.88 -5.31
CA THR A 266 18.93 30.19 -5.74
C THR A 266 19.39 29.26 -6.87
N ARG A 267 20.25 29.74 -7.78
CA ARG A 267 20.75 28.96 -8.94
C ARG A 267 21.48 27.65 -8.58
N ARG A 268 21.83 27.45 -7.30
CA ARG A 268 22.58 26.28 -6.79
C ARG A 268 21.77 25.41 -5.82
N SER A 269 20.49 25.70 -5.63
CA SER A 269 19.65 24.88 -4.76
C SER A 269 19.32 23.53 -5.39
N PRO A 270 19.05 22.50 -4.58
CA PRO A 270 18.46 21.26 -5.07
C PRO A 270 17.10 21.53 -5.72
N GLY A 271 16.77 20.76 -6.75
CA GLY A 271 15.40 20.75 -7.29
C GLY A 271 14.40 20.39 -6.17
N VAL A 272 13.16 20.89 -6.29
CA VAL A 272 12.10 20.61 -5.32
C VAL A 272 11.10 19.64 -5.95
N LEU A 273 10.73 18.60 -5.20
CA LEU A 273 9.73 17.62 -5.57
C LEU A 273 8.36 18.27 -5.70
N GLN A 274 7.55 17.75 -6.62
CA GLN A 274 6.20 18.25 -6.80
C GLN A 274 5.23 17.68 -5.76
N GLY A 275 5.47 16.50 -5.17
CA GLY A 275 4.45 15.85 -4.35
C GLY A 275 3.23 15.43 -5.16
N LEU A 276 2.15 15.06 -4.47
CA LEU A 276 0.96 14.55 -5.13
C LEU A 276 0.19 15.67 -5.82
N ARG A 277 0.01 15.55 -7.13
CA ARG A 277 -0.65 16.56 -7.99
C ARG A 277 -1.86 16.01 -8.73
N HIS A 278 -2.01 14.70 -8.79
CA HIS A 278 -3.16 14.03 -9.38
C HIS A 278 -3.73 12.99 -8.41
N LEU A 279 -5.01 13.13 -8.09
CA LEU A 279 -5.78 12.19 -7.29
C LEU A 279 -7.00 11.77 -8.10
N ARG A 280 -7.14 10.47 -8.35
CA ARG A 280 -8.32 9.90 -8.99
C ARG A 280 -9.06 9.02 -8.00
N LEU A 281 -10.37 9.21 -7.89
CA LEU A 281 -11.25 8.45 -7.01
C LEU A 281 -12.20 7.61 -7.86
N GLU A 282 -12.09 6.29 -7.76
CA GLU A 282 -12.94 5.36 -8.51
C GLU A 282 -13.94 4.68 -7.61
N PHE A 283 -15.20 5.03 -7.83
CA PHE A 283 -16.31 4.54 -7.04
C PHE A 283 -16.95 3.30 -7.66
N GLU A 284 -17.34 2.39 -6.78
CA GLU A 284 -18.22 1.27 -7.10
C GLU A 284 -19.62 1.77 -7.46
N PRO A 285 -20.35 1.04 -8.33
CA PRO A 285 -21.71 1.39 -8.71
C PRO A 285 -22.64 1.38 -7.49
N ASP A 286 -23.62 2.28 -7.45
CA ASP A 286 -24.62 2.31 -6.36
C ASP A 286 -25.66 1.21 -6.57
N SER A 287 -25.74 0.26 -5.63
CA SER A 287 -26.67 -0.88 -5.72
C SER A 287 -28.14 -0.49 -5.56
N GLU A 288 -28.45 0.75 -5.17
CA GLU A 288 -29.83 1.28 -5.07
C GLU A 288 -30.42 1.71 -6.43
N GLU A 289 -29.64 1.69 -7.52
CA GLU A 289 -30.05 2.12 -8.86
C GLU A 289 -30.96 1.11 -9.60
N THR A 290 -31.98 0.55 -8.95
CA THR A 290 -33.12 -0.04 -9.68
C THR A 290 -34.22 0.98 -9.97
N PHE A 291 -34.18 2.18 -9.37
CA PHE A 291 -35.16 3.25 -9.63
C PHE A 291 -34.55 4.64 -9.48
N SER A 292 -33.66 5.04 -10.39
CA SER A 292 -33.54 6.42 -10.89
C SER A 292 -32.44 6.43 -11.94
N THR A 293 -32.83 6.69 -13.18
CA THR A 293 -31.95 6.99 -14.30
C THR A 293 -30.92 8.05 -13.90
N LEU A 294 -29.65 7.67 -13.98
CA LEU A 294 -28.45 8.52 -14.00
C LEU A 294 -28.46 9.47 -15.21
N GLU A 295 -29.40 10.41 -15.24
CA GLU A 295 -29.32 11.62 -16.07
C GLU A 295 -29.12 12.80 -15.13
N GLY A 296 -27.86 13.16 -14.88
CA GLY A 296 -27.55 14.33 -14.05
C GLY A 296 -26.12 14.45 -13.51
N ILE A 297 -25.30 13.39 -13.61
CA ILE A 297 -23.88 13.52 -13.28
C ILE A 297 -23.18 14.14 -14.49
N ASP A 298 -22.88 15.42 -14.40
CA ASP A 298 -21.92 16.09 -15.27
C ASP A 298 -20.52 15.99 -14.63
N PRO A 299 -19.72 14.96 -14.97
CA PRO A 299 -18.34 14.84 -14.53
C PRO A 299 -17.50 16.03 -15.03
N GLU A 300 -17.85 16.69 -16.13
CA GLU A 300 -17.12 17.87 -16.60
C GLU A 300 -17.26 19.07 -15.66
N ALA A 301 -18.40 19.28 -15.00
CA ALA A 301 -18.55 20.34 -14.00
C ALA A 301 -17.67 20.12 -12.76
N LEU A 302 -17.34 18.87 -12.43
CA LEU A 302 -16.36 18.54 -11.40
C LEU A 302 -14.92 18.76 -11.92
N MET A 303 -14.65 18.37 -13.16
CA MET A 303 -13.34 18.40 -13.83
C MET A 303 -12.86 19.81 -14.21
N ASN A 304 -13.76 20.69 -14.67
CA ASN A 304 -13.47 22.04 -15.13
C ASN A 304 -13.40 23.09 -13.99
N SER A 305 -13.37 22.63 -12.74
CA SER A 305 -13.18 23.48 -11.56
C SER A 305 -11.71 23.63 -11.13
N GLY A 306 -10.81 22.82 -11.71
CA GLY A 306 -9.36 23.02 -11.65
C GLY A 306 -8.92 23.98 -12.77
N GLY A 307 -8.20 25.04 -12.42
CA GLY A 307 -7.66 25.97 -13.42
C GLY A 307 -6.72 25.23 -14.38
N LYS A 308 -6.80 25.56 -15.68
CA LYS A 308 -5.76 25.26 -16.67
C LYS A 308 -4.42 25.82 -16.20
N ILE A 309 -3.65 25.06 -15.43
CA ILE A 309 -2.24 25.36 -15.17
C ILE A 309 -1.51 24.02 -15.14
N PHE A 310 -0.72 23.78 -16.19
CA PHE A 310 0.14 22.62 -16.52
C PHE A 310 -0.53 21.37 -17.13
N SER A 311 -0.57 21.36 -18.46
CA SER A 311 -0.60 20.16 -19.32
C SER A 311 0.83 19.67 -19.53
N PHE A 312 1.09 18.36 -19.45
CA PHE A 312 2.39 17.75 -19.78
C PHE A 312 2.32 16.74 -20.94
N PHE A 313 1.23 16.72 -21.70
CA PHE A 313 1.18 15.96 -22.95
C PHE A 313 0.48 16.82 -24.02
N GLU A 314 1.28 17.68 -24.66
CA GLU A 314 0.92 18.26 -25.95
C GLU A 314 1.88 17.62 -26.98
N ASN A 315 1.29 16.92 -27.95
CA ASN A 315 1.88 16.14 -29.04
C ASN A 315 2.32 14.69 -28.75
N GLU A 316 1.37 13.77 -28.75
CA GLU A 316 1.52 12.57 -29.58
C GLU A 316 0.27 12.42 -30.44
N LYS A 317 0.47 12.64 -31.74
CA LYS A 317 -0.56 12.50 -32.76
C LYS A 317 -0.94 11.03 -32.85
N ILE A 318 -2.24 10.79 -32.76
CA ILE A 318 -2.91 9.55 -33.14
C ILE A 318 -2.63 9.32 -34.63
N GLU A 319 -1.86 8.27 -34.95
CA GLU A 319 -1.93 7.61 -36.24
C GLU A 319 -2.58 6.24 -36.04
N GLU A 320 -3.88 6.22 -36.29
CA GLU A 320 -4.61 5.01 -36.66
C GLU A 320 -4.17 4.59 -38.08
N GLN A 321 -3.54 3.42 -38.22
CA GLN A 321 -3.67 2.61 -39.44
C GLN A 321 -3.66 1.11 -39.12
N GLN A 322 -4.88 0.56 -39.12
CA GLN A 322 -5.32 -0.59 -39.90
C GLN A 322 -4.38 -1.81 -40.10
N ALA A 323 -4.88 -2.93 -39.55
CA ALA A 323 -5.25 -4.15 -40.27
C ALA A 323 -4.26 -5.33 -40.41
N SER A 324 -4.89 -6.51 -40.35
CA SER A 324 -4.43 -7.88 -40.62
C SER A 324 -3.52 -8.49 -39.55
N GLY A 325 -3.67 -9.74 -39.11
CA GLY A 325 -4.51 -10.86 -39.53
C GLY A 325 -3.82 -12.14 -39.02
N TRP A 326 -4.61 -13.20 -38.79
CA TRP A 326 -4.17 -14.56 -38.39
C TRP A 326 -3.60 -14.74 -36.96
N SER A 327 -3.82 -15.85 -36.25
CA SER A 327 -4.58 -17.06 -36.52
C SER A 327 -4.95 -17.75 -35.21
N ARG A 328 -6.11 -18.41 -35.21
CA ARG A 328 -6.50 -19.42 -34.22
C ARG A 328 -5.66 -20.68 -34.44
N SER A 329 -5.16 -21.28 -33.36
CA SER A 329 -4.88 -22.71 -33.35
C SER A 329 -5.22 -23.31 -32.00
N SER A 330 -6.18 -24.22 -32.07
CA SER A 330 -6.65 -25.09 -31.01
C SER A 330 -5.80 -26.36 -30.94
N ALA A 331 -5.77 -26.95 -29.73
CA ALA A 331 -5.56 -28.36 -29.39
C ALA A 331 -4.15 -28.98 -29.53
N ARG A 332 -3.64 -29.48 -28.39
CA ARG A 332 -3.57 -30.94 -28.14
C ARG A 332 -3.20 -31.28 -26.69
N GLN A 333 -4.04 -32.09 -26.05
CA GLN A 333 -3.67 -33.00 -24.96
C GLN A 333 -2.72 -34.09 -25.49
N VAL A 334 -1.80 -34.59 -24.65
CA VAL A 334 -1.61 -36.02 -24.27
C VAL A 334 -0.65 -36.09 -23.05
N SER A 335 -0.89 -37.10 -22.23
CA SER A 335 -0.62 -37.34 -20.81
C SER A 335 0.69 -38.06 -20.45
N HIS A 336 0.95 -38.15 -19.12
CA HIS A 336 1.83 -39.07 -18.34
C HIS A 336 3.35 -38.85 -18.46
N SER A 337 4.22 -38.96 -17.45
CA SER A 337 4.34 -39.60 -16.12
C SER A 337 5.44 -38.81 -15.38
N LYS A 338 5.59 -38.68 -14.05
CA LYS A 338 5.83 -39.73 -13.06
C LYS A 338 5.91 -39.08 -11.67
N ARG A 339 5.22 -39.73 -10.73
CA ARG A 339 5.13 -39.50 -9.29
C ARG A 339 6.51 -39.56 -8.61
N VAL A 340 6.86 -38.55 -7.81
CA VAL A 340 7.81 -38.71 -6.70
C VAL A 340 7.11 -38.21 -5.45
N GLU A 341 6.70 -39.16 -4.62
CA GLU A 341 6.27 -38.93 -3.25
C GLU A 341 7.48 -38.51 -2.42
N ARG A 342 7.32 -37.43 -1.65
CA ARG A 342 8.14 -37.19 -0.48
C ARG A 342 7.22 -36.86 0.69
N SER A 343 6.80 -37.92 1.38
CA SER A 343 6.26 -37.83 2.73
C SER A 343 7.35 -37.29 3.64
N GLY A 344 7.15 -36.06 4.12
CA GLY A 344 7.83 -35.53 5.31
C GLY A 344 6.81 -35.52 6.44
N SER A 345 6.75 -36.61 7.20
CA SER A 345 6.06 -36.64 8.49
C SER A 345 6.83 -35.76 9.47
N VAL A 346 6.27 -34.62 9.85
CA VAL A 346 6.73 -33.87 11.02
C VAL A 346 6.11 -34.54 12.24
N ALA A 347 6.95 -35.14 13.07
CA ALA A 347 6.55 -35.61 14.38
C ALA A 347 6.09 -34.42 15.21
N VAL A 348 4.81 -34.42 15.57
CA VAL A 348 4.25 -33.54 16.58
C VAL A 348 4.45 -34.24 17.91
N ASP A 349 5.37 -33.75 18.72
CA ASP A 349 5.53 -34.21 20.09
C ASP A 349 4.42 -33.55 20.93
N GLU A 350 3.31 -34.29 21.10
CA GLU A 350 2.33 -34.04 22.13
C GLU A 350 2.88 -34.54 23.46
N THR A 351 3.28 -33.63 24.34
CA THR A 351 2.97 -33.68 25.78
C THR A 351 3.59 -32.47 26.47
N THR A 352 2.76 -31.51 26.89
CA THR A 352 2.99 -30.80 28.17
C THR A 352 1.70 -30.13 28.62
N SER A 353 1.35 -30.47 29.85
CA SER A 353 0.18 -30.10 30.63
C SER A 353 -0.03 -28.58 30.76
N GLY A 354 -1.14 -28.09 30.22
CA GLY A 354 -2.25 -27.43 30.95
C GLY A 354 -2.06 -26.19 31.84
N SER A 355 -0.87 -25.70 32.16
CA SER A 355 -0.74 -24.56 33.11
C SER A 355 0.36 -23.53 32.80
N GLY A 356 1.28 -23.83 31.87
CA GLY A 356 2.42 -22.95 31.54
C GLY A 356 2.25 -22.08 30.29
N ARG A 357 1.20 -22.30 29.48
CA ARG A 357 1.03 -21.62 28.17
C ARG A 357 0.62 -20.15 28.29
N ASP A 358 -0.04 -19.76 29.38
CA ASP A 358 -0.59 -18.41 29.53
C ASP A 358 0.49 -17.33 29.74
N ASN A 359 1.72 -17.73 30.13
CA ASN A 359 2.83 -16.82 30.38
C ASN A 359 3.85 -16.72 29.24
N LEU A 360 3.72 -17.47 28.13
CA LEU A 360 4.64 -17.31 26.99
C LEU A 360 4.29 -16.04 26.21
N GLU A 361 5.23 -15.11 26.14
CA GLU A 361 5.17 -13.93 25.26
C GLU A 361 5.78 -14.20 23.87
N THR A 362 6.62 -15.24 23.74
CA THR A 362 7.25 -15.64 22.48
C THR A 362 7.17 -17.15 22.29
N VAL A 363 7.17 -17.61 21.04
CA VAL A 363 7.22 -19.03 20.65
C VAL A 363 8.32 -19.21 19.61
N ALA A 364 9.12 -20.28 19.74
CA ALA A 364 10.12 -20.65 18.74
C ALA A 364 9.43 -21.16 17.47
N TYR A 365 9.86 -20.63 16.32
CA TYR A 365 9.40 -21.03 15.00
C TYR A 365 10.58 -21.54 14.18
N ASP A 366 10.54 -22.82 13.84
CA ASP A 366 11.58 -23.47 13.05
C ASP A 366 11.27 -23.37 11.56
N THR A 367 12.25 -22.94 10.76
CA THR A 367 12.12 -22.78 9.31
C THR A 367 13.44 -23.07 8.60
N ASP A 368 13.35 -23.33 7.31
CA ASP A 368 14.51 -23.45 6.43
C ASP A 368 14.73 -22.13 5.66
N TRP A 369 15.96 -21.62 5.65
CA TRP A 369 16.38 -20.45 4.87
C TRP A 369 17.74 -20.73 4.24
N ASN A 370 17.85 -20.60 2.91
CA ASN A 370 19.08 -20.90 2.14
C ASN A 370 19.71 -22.26 2.51
N GLY A 371 18.88 -23.30 2.69
CA GLY A 371 19.31 -24.65 3.05
C GLY A 371 19.74 -24.82 4.51
N SER A 372 19.63 -23.79 5.34
CA SER A 372 19.95 -23.82 6.77
C SER A 372 18.68 -23.79 7.62
N ARG A 373 18.59 -24.69 8.61
CA ARG A 373 17.54 -24.65 9.63
C ARG A 373 17.80 -23.55 10.63
N ILE A 374 16.82 -22.69 10.82
CA ILE A 374 16.88 -21.58 11.79
C ILE A 374 15.65 -21.65 12.70
N SER A 375 15.83 -21.24 13.96
CA SER A 375 14.75 -21.11 14.93
C SER A 375 14.60 -19.64 15.31
N ILE A 376 13.43 -19.07 15.06
CA ILE A 376 13.15 -17.64 15.24
C ILE A 376 12.21 -17.46 16.43
N PRO A 377 12.52 -16.60 17.42
CA PRO A 377 11.58 -16.25 18.47
C PRO A 377 10.50 -15.31 17.92
N VAL A 378 9.25 -15.77 17.89
CA VAL A 378 8.10 -15.02 17.37
C VAL A 378 7.20 -14.57 18.52
N TRP A 379 6.90 -13.29 18.60
CA TRP A 379 6.01 -12.73 19.62
C TRP A 379 4.55 -13.09 19.34
N VAL A 380 3.87 -13.60 20.37
CA VAL A 380 2.53 -14.20 20.25
C VAL A 380 1.40 -13.36 20.84
N GLY A 381 1.68 -12.10 21.18
CA GLY A 381 0.69 -11.18 21.75
C GLY A 381 0.80 -11.05 23.28
N PRO A 382 0.25 -9.97 23.85
CA PRO A 382 0.31 -9.71 25.28
C PRO A 382 -0.53 -10.72 26.08
N SER A 383 -0.05 -11.12 27.26
CA SER A 383 -0.78 -11.97 28.21
C SER A 383 -1.75 -11.19 29.11
N GLY A 384 -1.67 -9.85 29.12
CA GLY A 384 -2.46 -8.99 29.98
C GLY A 384 -3.94 -8.90 29.61
N LEU A 385 -4.81 -8.88 30.64
CA LEU A 385 -6.26 -8.72 30.50
C LEU A 385 -6.68 -7.36 29.93
N ASP A 386 -5.84 -6.33 30.05
CA ASP A 386 -6.12 -4.97 29.56
C ASP A 386 -5.75 -4.76 28.08
N ALA A 387 -5.24 -5.80 27.40
CA ALA A 387 -4.85 -5.69 26.00
C ALA A 387 -6.05 -5.36 25.09
N PRO A 388 -5.83 -4.59 24.01
CA PRO A 388 -6.84 -4.38 22.98
C PRO A 388 -7.39 -5.71 22.43
N GLU A 389 -8.70 -5.75 22.18
CA GLU A 389 -9.40 -6.95 21.71
C GLU A 389 -8.75 -7.62 20.49
N VAL A 390 -8.23 -6.82 19.56
CA VAL A 390 -7.54 -7.34 18.36
C VAL A 390 -6.23 -8.05 18.69
N LEU A 391 -5.52 -7.63 19.74
CA LEU A 391 -4.28 -8.30 20.17
C LEU A 391 -4.58 -9.58 20.96
N LYS A 392 -5.68 -9.60 21.72
CA LYS A 392 -6.19 -10.82 22.35
C LYS A 392 -6.58 -11.85 21.29
N GLU A 393 -7.27 -11.41 20.25
CA GLU A 393 -7.65 -12.26 19.13
C GLU A 393 -6.42 -12.77 18.36
N TYR A 394 -5.41 -11.92 18.11
CA TYR A 394 -4.12 -12.38 17.57
C TYR A 394 -3.50 -13.49 18.41
N ARG A 395 -3.42 -13.30 19.74
CA ARG A 395 -2.88 -14.32 20.66
C ARG A 395 -3.66 -15.62 20.60
N ARG A 396 -5.01 -15.53 20.60
CA ARG A 396 -5.92 -16.68 20.46
C ARG A 396 -5.66 -17.46 19.16
N LEU A 397 -5.54 -16.75 18.04
CA LEU A 397 -5.28 -17.35 16.72
C LEU A 397 -3.93 -18.10 16.69
N VAL A 398 -2.90 -17.56 17.34
CA VAL A 398 -1.54 -18.15 17.35
C VAL A 398 -1.42 -19.33 18.31
N LEU A 399 -1.95 -19.21 19.53
CA LEU A 399 -1.78 -20.19 20.60
C LEU A 399 -2.80 -21.32 20.56
N GLU A 400 -4.08 -21.01 20.35
CA GLU A 400 -5.17 -21.98 20.40
C GLU A 400 -5.52 -22.54 19.02
N ARG A 401 -5.50 -21.68 17.99
CA ARG A 401 -5.94 -22.05 16.63
C ARG A 401 -4.78 -22.40 15.69
N HIS A 402 -3.55 -22.24 16.17
CA HIS A 402 -2.32 -22.59 15.45
C HIS A 402 -2.21 -21.94 14.07
N VAL A 403 -2.70 -20.71 13.92
CA VAL A 403 -2.46 -19.88 12.73
C VAL A 403 -1.06 -19.28 12.87
N ARG A 404 -0.04 -19.98 12.35
CA ARG A 404 1.39 -19.65 12.52
C ARG A 404 2.11 -19.46 11.18
N GLU A 405 1.41 -18.83 10.24
CA GLU A 405 1.88 -18.59 8.88
C GLU A 405 2.34 -17.11 8.74
N GLY A 406 3.20 -16.82 7.76
CA GLY A 406 3.64 -15.47 7.42
C GLY A 406 4.58 -14.86 8.46
N VAL A 407 5.60 -15.59 8.91
CA VAL A 407 6.59 -15.06 9.86
C VAL A 407 7.40 -13.93 9.22
N GLY A 408 7.46 -12.80 9.89
CA GLY A 408 8.23 -11.64 9.46
C GLY A 408 8.41 -10.60 10.57
N PRO A 409 9.31 -9.63 10.34
CA PRO A 409 9.57 -8.55 11.29
C PRO A 409 8.35 -7.63 11.46
N VAL A 410 8.17 -7.13 12.69
CA VAL A 410 7.11 -6.15 12.98
C VAL A 410 7.23 -4.90 12.11
N THR A 411 6.10 -4.41 11.61
CA THR A 411 6.02 -3.18 10.82
C THR A 411 5.81 -1.95 11.73
N PRO A 412 6.11 -0.72 11.27
CA PRO A 412 5.86 0.50 12.06
C PRO A 412 4.41 0.62 12.57
N ALA A 413 3.43 0.29 11.74
CA ALA A 413 2.02 0.31 12.14
C ALA A 413 1.73 -0.67 13.30
N GLN A 414 2.38 -1.84 13.30
CA GLN A 414 2.20 -2.86 14.33
C GLN A 414 2.92 -2.50 15.63
N ILE A 415 4.07 -1.81 15.54
CA ILE A 415 4.75 -1.24 16.71
C ILE A 415 3.84 -0.20 17.38
N LEU A 416 3.23 0.69 16.59
CA LEU A 416 2.25 1.67 17.12
C LEU A 416 1.00 1.00 17.72
N ALA A 417 0.64 -0.20 17.26
CA ALA A 417 -0.44 -1.00 17.83
C ALA A 417 -0.05 -1.73 19.13
N GLY A 418 1.23 -1.68 19.53
CA GLY A 418 1.74 -2.28 20.77
C GLY A 418 2.59 -3.53 20.60
N ALA A 419 2.95 -3.92 19.38
CA ALA A 419 3.91 -5.00 19.16
C ALA A 419 5.35 -4.53 19.54
N PRO A 420 6.20 -5.39 20.13
CA PRO A 420 7.56 -5.01 20.48
C PRO A 420 8.41 -4.71 19.24
N GLY A 421 9.11 -3.57 19.23
CA GLY A 421 10.05 -3.23 18.14
C GLY A 421 11.17 -4.27 18.00
N LYS A 422 11.66 -4.47 16.76
CA LYS A 422 12.71 -5.46 16.42
C LYS A 422 12.36 -6.92 16.74
N SER A 423 11.07 -7.23 16.91
CA SER A 423 10.59 -8.61 17.07
C SER A 423 10.00 -9.15 15.77
N PHE A 424 9.64 -10.44 15.79
CA PHE A 424 8.95 -11.13 14.70
C PHE A 424 7.52 -11.48 15.11
N ILE A 425 6.61 -11.54 14.14
CA ILE A 425 5.21 -11.90 14.35
C ILE A 425 4.69 -12.80 13.22
N PHE A 426 3.53 -13.41 13.42
CA PHE A 426 2.78 -14.11 12.38
C PHE A 426 1.85 -13.13 11.65
N HIS A 427 2.28 -12.59 10.51
CA HIS A 427 1.52 -11.56 9.77
C HIS A 427 0.13 -12.04 9.33
N ILE A 428 -0.03 -13.33 9.02
CA ILE A 428 -1.34 -13.89 8.63
C ILE A 428 -2.29 -13.90 9.82
N ALA A 429 -1.84 -14.33 11.01
CA ALA A 429 -2.67 -14.31 12.20
C ALA A 429 -3.02 -12.88 12.63
N TRP A 430 -2.06 -11.96 12.57
CA TRP A 430 -2.28 -10.55 12.90
C TRP A 430 -3.33 -9.91 11.98
N SER A 431 -3.20 -10.16 10.66
CA SER A 431 -4.17 -9.65 9.68
C SER A 431 -5.53 -10.34 9.81
N ALA A 432 -5.57 -11.62 10.19
CA ALA A 432 -6.82 -12.35 10.42
C ALA A 432 -7.59 -11.83 11.63
N ALA A 433 -6.90 -11.33 12.67
CA ALA A 433 -7.50 -10.83 13.90
C ALA A 433 -8.42 -9.61 13.72
N VAL A 434 -8.30 -8.90 12.59
CA VAL A 434 -9.14 -7.73 12.31
C VAL A 434 -10.59 -8.12 11.96
N MET A 435 -10.81 -9.36 11.51
CA MET A 435 -12.15 -9.88 11.22
C MET A 435 -12.81 -10.30 12.54
N PRO A 436 -14.02 -9.80 12.86
CA PRO A 436 -14.83 -10.35 13.95
C PRO A 436 -15.23 -11.80 13.66
N SER A 437 -15.27 -12.64 14.71
CA SER A 437 -15.76 -14.03 14.59
C SER A 437 -17.24 -14.11 14.19
N GLU A 438 -18.02 -13.09 14.55
CA GLU A 438 -19.44 -12.96 14.21
C GLU A 438 -19.74 -11.59 13.63
N LEU A 439 -20.47 -11.55 12.52
CA LEU A 439 -20.96 -10.34 11.89
C LEU A 439 -22.50 -10.31 11.97
N ARG A 440 -23.04 -9.38 12.75
CA ARG A 440 -24.49 -9.22 12.90
C ARG A 440 -25.03 -8.33 11.78
N SER A 441 -26.12 -8.75 11.15
CA SER A 441 -26.74 -7.91 10.12
C SER A 441 -27.26 -6.60 10.75
N PRO A 442 -26.94 -5.43 10.15
CA PRO A 442 -27.42 -4.14 10.62
C PRO A 442 -28.93 -3.99 10.44
N ALA A 443 -29.53 -3.12 11.25
CA ALA A 443 -30.95 -2.78 11.15
C ALA A 443 -31.21 -1.85 9.95
N ARG A 444 -32.40 -1.95 9.35
CA ARG A 444 -32.76 -1.15 8.16
C ARG A 444 -32.65 0.36 8.39
N GLY A 445 -32.96 0.84 9.59
CA GLY A 445 -32.83 2.26 9.93
C GLY A 445 -31.39 2.76 9.90
N GLU A 446 -30.43 1.92 10.28
CA GLU A 446 -28.99 2.26 10.25
C GLU A 446 -28.48 2.37 8.81
N LEU A 447 -28.96 1.48 7.94
CA LEU A 447 -28.62 1.48 6.51
C LEU A 447 -29.19 2.71 5.79
N ASN A 448 -30.42 3.09 6.10
CA ASN A 448 -31.05 4.29 5.51
C ASN A 448 -30.34 5.60 5.90
N GLY A 449 -29.56 5.61 6.99
CA GLY A 449 -28.79 6.77 7.44
C GLY A 449 -27.46 6.97 6.69
N MET A 450 -27.09 6.06 5.79
CA MET A 450 -25.84 6.14 5.05
C MET A 450 -25.88 7.25 4.00
N ARG A 451 -24.83 8.08 3.98
CA ARG A 451 -24.73 9.27 3.15
C ARG A 451 -24.01 8.98 1.83
N ASP A 452 -24.33 9.80 0.84
CA ASP A 452 -23.67 9.83 -0.45
C ASP A 452 -22.27 10.49 -0.31
N VAL A 453 -21.21 9.72 -0.55
CA VAL A 453 -19.81 10.17 -0.44
C VAL A 453 -19.43 11.28 -1.45
N LEU A 454 -19.88 11.23 -2.71
CA LEU A 454 -19.63 12.22 -3.77
C LEU A 454 -20.27 13.54 -3.44
N ASP A 455 -21.50 13.54 -2.94
CA ASP A 455 -22.21 14.77 -2.57
C ASP A 455 -21.47 15.51 -1.47
N GLU A 456 -20.96 14.77 -0.47
CA GLU A 456 -20.13 15.30 0.60
C GLU A 456 -18.78 15.82 0.08
N LEU A 457 -18.11 15.06 -0.81
CA LEU A 457 -16.87 15.51 -1.45
C LEU A 457 -17.07 16.75 -2.32
N LYS A 458 -18.17 16.83 -3.07
CA LYS A 458 -18.55 17.95 -3.94
C LYS A 458 -18.83 19.18 -3.10
N THR A 459 -19.61 19.04 -2.04
CA THR A 459 -19.91 20.10 -1.08
C THR A 459 -18.62 20.64 -0.45
N TYR A 460 -17.75 19.74 0.01
CA TYR A 460 -16.44 20.12 0.56
C TYR A 460 -15.58 20.87 -0.47
N ARG A 461 -15.50 20.37 -1.70
CA ARG A 461 -14.69 20.97 -2.77
C ARG A 461 -15.17 22.37 -3.16
N LEU A 462 -16.48 22.56 -3.30
CA LEU A 462 -17.10 23.85 -3.61
C LEU A 462 -16.85 24.88 -2.50
N ASN A 463 -17.04 24.48 -1.24
CA ASN A 463 -16.79 25.34 -0.09
C ASN A 463 -15.31 25.72 0.04
N GLY A 464 -14.40 24.75 -0.14
CA GLY A 464 -12.96 24.98 -0.14
C GLY A 464 -12.54 25.97 -1.24
N ARG A 465 -13.08 25.83 -2.46
CA ARG A 465 -12.80 26.72 -3.59
C ARG A 465 -13.29 28.14 -3.31
N ALA A 466 -14.53 28.29 -2.82
CA ALA A 466 -15.09 29.59 -2.50
C ALA A 466 -14.24 30.34 -1.47
N ASN A 467 -13.76 29.64 -0.44
CA ASN A 467 -12.87 30.20 0.57
C ASN A 467 -11.51 30.58 -0.03
N TYR A 468 -10.90 29.70 -0.84
CA TYR A 468 -9.65 29.99 -1.54
C TYR A 468 -9.74 31.26 -2.40
N MET A 469 -10.82 31.41 -3.18
CA MET A 469 -11.04 32.60 -4.03
C MET A 469 -11.26 33.87 -3.20
N LYS A 470 -11.94 33.80 -2.06
CA LYS A 470 -12.09 34.95 -1.15
C LYS A 470 -10.74 35.41 -0.60
N HIS A 471 -9.89 34.48 -0.16
CA HIS A 471 -8.54 34.80 0.33
C HIS A 471 -7.66 35.38 -0.78
N GLY A 472 -7.74 34.86 -2.00
CA GLY A 472 -7.00 35.41 -3.14
C GLY A 472 -7.37 36.87 -3.47
N LYS A 473 -8.67 37.19 -3.43
CA LYS A 473 -9.16 38.57 -3.66
C LYS A 473 -8.71 39.54 -2.56
N LEU A 474 -8.76 39.10 -1.29
CA LEU A 474 -8.28 39.88 -0.15
C LEU A 474 -6.76 40.14 -0.23
N ALA A 475 -5.97 39.16 -0.64
CA ALA A 475 -4.53 39.32 -0.81
C ALA A 475 -4.19 40.32 -1.94
N GLN A 476 -4.97 40.33 -3.02
CA GLN A 476 -4.80 41.29 -4.12
C GLN A 476 -5.16 42.72 -3.72
N SER A 477 -6.17 42.93 -2.87
CA SER A 477 -6.56 44.26 -2.39
C SER A 477 -5.56 44.87 -1.40
N ASP A 478 -4.86 44.04 -0.62
CA ASP A 478 -3.92 44.51 0.42
C ASP A 478 -2.49 44.79 -0.09
N GLY A 479 -2.22 44.60 -1.39
CA GLY A 479 -0.91 44.89 -2.01
C GLY A 479 0.27 44.10 -1.43
N ARG A 480 0.01 43.13 -0.56
CA ARG A 480 1.01 42.22 0.02
C ARG A 480 0.88 40.85 -0.62
N LEU A 481 2.02 40.25 -0.98
CA LEU A 481 2.18 38.80 -1.04
C LEU A 481 1.94 38.28 0.39
N VAL A 482 0.68 38.13 0.79
CA VAL A 482 0.34 37.59 2.10
C VAL A 482 0.83 36.14 2.10
N ALA A 483 1.87 35.87 2.89
CA ALA A 483 2.11 34.55 3.42
C ALA A 483 0.81 34.14 4.13
N LEU A 484 -0.03 33.36 3.43
CA LEU A 484 -1.39 32.97 3.81
C LEU A 484 -1.39 32.45 5.26
N ARG A 485 -1.68 33.27 6.26
CA ARG A 485 -1.40 32.90 7.66
C ARG A 485 -2.20 31.68 8.15
N GLU A 486 -3.28 31.33 7.47
CA GLU A 486 -3.99 30.07 7.65
C GLU A 486 -4.18 29.40 6.29
N PRO A 487 -3.96 28.07 6.17
CA PRO A 487 -4.06 27.41 4.88
C PRO A 487 -5.51 27.50 4.39
N PRO A 488 -5.77 28.00 3.18
CA PRO A 488 -7.01 27.64 2.53
C PRO A 488 -7.00 26.11 2.43
N ASN A 489 -7.99 25.45 3.03
CA ASN A 489 -8.15 23.98 3.01
C ASN A 489 -8.53 23.47 1.61
N PHE A 490 -7.87 23.97 0.57
CA PHE A 490 -8.14 23.72 -0.82
C PHE A 490 -6.84 23.37 -1.55
N TRP A 491 -6.71 22.09 -1.87
CA TRP A 491 -5.63 21.57 -2.71
C TRP A 491 -5.86 21.92 -4.17
N THR A 492 -4.88 22.46 -4.89
CA THR A 492 -5.04 22.94 -6.27
C THR A 492 -4.78 21.90 -7.35
N GLY A 493 -4.29 20.71 -6.97
CA GLY A 493 -4.07 19.59 -7.89
C GLY A 493 -5.34 19.06 -8.56
N ARG A 494 -5.12 18.17 -9.55
CA ARG A 494 -6.16 17.55 -10.37
C ARG A 494 -6.87 16.47 -9.57
N LEU A 495 -8.15 16.68 -9.28
CA LEU A 495 -9.05 15.70 -8.68
C LEU A 495 -9.97 15.13 -9.76
N GLU A 496 -9.87 13.83 -10.02
CA GLU A 496 -10.76 13.11 -10.94
C GLU A 496 -11.67 12.16 -10.17
N VAL A 497 -12.90 12.01 -10.64
CA VAL A 497 -13.85 11.04 -10.11
C VAL A 497 -14.42 10.23 -11.25
N SER A 498 -14.41 8.92 -11.12
CA SER A 498 -15.10 8.01 -12.02
C SER A 498 -16.03 7.11 -11.21
N ALA A 499 -17.29 7.01 -11.62
CA ALA A 499 -18.20 5.96 -11.16
C ALA A 499 -18.14 4.82 -12.18
N GLY A 500 -17.91 3.59 -11.72
CA GLY A 500 -17.98 2.43 -12.60
C GLY A 500 -19.37 2.32 -13.24
N SER A 501 -19.44 2.21 -14.57
CA SER A 501 -20.62 1.63 -15.21
C SER A 501 -20.60 0.13 -14.91
N SER A 502 -21.75 -0.43 -14.54
CA SER A 502 -21.90 -1.86 -14.29
C SER A 502 -21.61 -2.62 -15.59
N GLN A 503 -20.37 -3.08 -15.75
CA GLN A 503 -20.00 -4.06 -16.78
C GLN A 503 -19.88 -5.41 -16.07
N TYR A 504 -20.94 -6.19 -16.20
CA TYR A 504 -20.98 -7.61 -15.86
C TYR A 504 -20.16 -8.44 -16.84
#